data_AF-A0A3G2R6Z5-F1
#
_entry.id   AF-A0A3G2R6Z5-F1
#
_cell.length_a   1.000
_cell.length_b   1.000
_cell.length_c   1.000
_cell.angle_alpha   90.00
_cell.angle_beta   90.00
_cell.angle_gamma   90.00
#
_symmetry.space_group_name_H-M   'P 1'
#
loop_
_entity.id
_entity.type
_entity.pdbx_description
1 polymer ?
#
loop_
_entity_poly.entity_id
_entity_poly.type
_entity_poly.pdbx_seq_one_letter_code
_entity_poly.pdbx_strand_id
1 'polypeptide(L)'
;MVKPERTHERDVSLSERHRLYGIDCPAVDIDLLLIEYDQAAPVALIEYKNEHAYSGHTSWTTWHALETLANNAMLPLFQVIYSSDFSRWEVRPVNYIAQYRIPQPVEMDEPDFVRFLYSLRGREVPPEVLENLQKAKGGCQ
;
A
#
# COMPACT_ATOMS: atom_id res chain seq x y z
N MET A 1 5.73 13.71 -18.00
CA MET A 1 6.85 12.94 -17.40
C MET A 1 7.16 13.56 -16.05
N VAL A 2 6.90 12.86 -14.95
CA VAL A 2 7.20 13.34 -13.58
C VAL A 2 8.70 13.18 -13.36
N LYS A 3 9.37 14.22 -12.84
CA LYS A 3 10.79 14.11 -12.50
C LYS A 3 10.95 13.06 -11.40
N PRO A 4 11.92 12.14 -11.51
CA PRO A 4 12.24 11.26 -10.41
C PRO A 4 12.48 12.08 -9.16
N GLU A 5 11.96 11.60 -8.04
CA GLU A 5 12.24 12.18 -6.74
C GLU A 5 13.75 12.20 -6.51
N ARG A 6 14.29 13.31 -6.00
CA ARG A 6 15.74 13.55 -5.95
C ARG A 6 16.39 13.15 -4.63
N THR A 7 15.62 12.96 -3.58
CA THR A 7 16.11 12.86 -2.20
C THR A 7 15.79 11.53 -1.52
N HIS A 8 14.94 10.68 -2.12
CA HIS A 8 14.39 9.46 -1.49
C HIS A 8 13.69 9.73 -0.14
N GLU A 9 13.27 10.98 0.07
CA GLU A 9 12.69 11.57 1.25
C GLU A 9 11.52 12.44 0.77
N ARG A 10 10.36 11.80 0.54
CA ARG A 10 9.16 12.55 0.16
C ARG A 10 8.70 13.38 1.36
N ASP A 11 8.79 14.69 1.21
CA ASP A 11 8.22 15.69 2.12
C ASP A 11 8.54 15.46 3.61
N VAL A 12 9.77 15.01 3.93
CA VAL A 12 10.25 14.84 5.32
C VAL A 12 10.02 16.10 6.14
N SER A 13 10.27 17.27 5.55
CA SER A 13 9.99 18.57 6.20
C SER A 13 8.53 18.73 6.63
N LEU A 14 7.55 18.18 5.90
CA LEU A 14 6.14 18.21 6.28
C LEU A 14 5.87 17.24 7.43
N SER A 15 6.42 16.02 7.37
CA SER A 15 6.31 15.05 8.47
C SER A 15 6.91 15.61 9.77
N GLU A 16 8.10 16.21 9.70
CA GLU A 16 8.75 16.89 10.82
C GLU A 16 7.91 18.04 11.38
N ARG A 17 7.26 18.84 10.53
CA ARG A 17 6.32 19.88 10.98
C ARG A 17 5.13 19.28 11.72
N HIS A 18 4.58 18.19 11.20
CA HIS A 18 3.44 17.51 11.79
C HIS A 18 3.76 16.88 13.16
N ARG A 19 5.00 16.42 13.38
CA ARG A 19 5.46 15.95 14.73
C ARG A 19 5.32 17.03 15.81
N LEU A 20 5.34 18.31 15.44
CA LEU A 20 5.16 19.42 16.39
C LEU A 20 3.70 19.59 16.85
N TYR A 21 2.73 19.00 16.15
CA TYR A 21 1.30 19.22 16.38
C TYR A 21 0.72 18.32 17.49
N GLY A 22 1.50 17.36 17.99
CA GLY A 22 1.15 16.54 19.15
C GLY A 22 0.58 15.16 18.80
N ILE A 23 -0.45 14.74 19.53
CA ILE A 23 -1.01 13.37 19.54
C ILE A 23 -1.88 13.13 18.29
N ASP A 24 -1.94 11.86 17.83
CA ASP A 24 -2.69 11.41 16.65
C ASP A 24 -2.24 12.12 15.36
N CYS A 25 -0.98 11.90 15.01
CA CYS A 25 -0.32 12.59 13.91
C CYS A 25 -0.24 11.70 12.65
N PRO A 26 -1.24 11.74 11.74
CA PRO A 26 -1.30 10.83 10.59
C PRO A 26 -0.11 10.96 9.64
N ALA A 27 0.47 12.16 9.50
CA ALA A 27 1.65 12.40 8.66
C ALA A 27 2.96 11.80 9.22
N VAL A 28 2.88 11.13 10.37
CA VAL A 28 3.99 10.41 11.02
C VAL A 28 3.69 8.91 11.08
N ASP A 29 2.43 8.54 11.31
CA ASP A 29 2.05 7.14 11.52
C ASP A 29 1.67 6.39 10.23
N ILE A 30 1.17 7.14 9.22
CA ILE A 30 0.81 6.62 7.90
C ILE A 30 1.98 6.84 6.95
N ASP A 31 2.57 5.75 6.45
CA ASP A 31 3.76 5.82 5.60
C ASP A 31 3.39 6.16 4.15
N LEU A 32 2.56 5.33 3.52
CA LEU A 32 2.12 5.52 2.14
C LEU A 32 0.71 4.97 1.95
N LEU A 33 -0.29 5.83 2.13
CA LEU A 33 -1.69 5.52 1.82
C LEU A 33 -2.01 5.81 0.36
N LEU A 34 -2.47 4.79 -0.36
CA LEU A 34 -2.95 4.90 -1.73
C LEU A 34 -4.41 4.47 -1.85
N ILE A 35 -5.11 5.13 -2.76
CA ILE A 35 -6.44 4.72 -3.21
C ILE A 35 -6.22 3.91 -4.50
N GLU A 36 -6.58 2.64 -4.47
CA GLU A 36 -6.73 1.88 -5.70
C GLU A 36 -8.05 2.27 -6.36
N TYR A 37 -8.00 2.56 -7.65
CA TYR A 37 -9.18 2.96 -8.42
C TYR A 37 -9.21 2.31 -9.80
N ASP A 38 -10.41 2.17 -10.35
CA ASP A 38 -10.63 1.88 -11.76
C ASP A 38 -11.66 2.87 -12.32
N GLN A 39 -11.40 3.43 -13.51
CA GLN A 39 -12.32 4.37 -14.17
C GLN A 39 -12.80 5.52 -13.24
N ALA A 40 -11.88 6.08 -12.47
CA ALA A 40 -12.13 7.12 -11.46
C ALA A 40 -13.07 6.72 -10.29
N ALA A 41 -13.39 5.43 -10.16
CA ALA A 41 -14.10 4.88 -9.00
C ALA A 41 -13.11 4.17 -8.06
N PRO A 42 -13.13 4.46 -6.75
CA PRO A 42 -12.28 3.78 -5.79
C PRO A 42 -12.71 2.32 -5.64
N VAL A 43 -11.73 1.41 -5.56
CA VAL A 43 -11.96 -0.03 -5.40
C VAL A 43 -11.30 -0.60 -4.13
N ALA A 44 -10.27 0.06 -3.59
CA ALA A 44 -9.67 -0.29 -2.31
C ALA A 44 -8.87 0.87 -1.71
N LEU A 45 -8.62 0.81 -0.40
CA LEU A 45 -7.59 1.57 0.29
C LEU A 45 -6.43 0.65 0.63
N ILE A 46 -5.21 1.09 0.39
CA ILE A 46 -4.00 0.33 0.71
C ILE A 46 -3.01 1.24 1.44
N GLU A 47 -2.61 0.86 2.65
CA GLU A 47 -1.42 1.42 3.28
C GLU A 47 -0.22 0.52 3.00
N TYR A 48 0.79 1.07 2.33
CA TYR A 48 2.05 0.41 2.08
C TYR A 48 3.07 0.75 3.18
N LYS A 49 3.75 -0.27 3.68
CA LYS A 49 4.87 -0.13 4.62
C LYS A 49 6.07 -0.91 4.10
N ASN A 50 7.23 -0.26 4.01
CA ASN A 50 8.47 -0.98 3.76
C ASN A 50 8.84 -1.81 4.99
N GLU A 51 9.40 -3.00 4.78
CA GLU A 51 9.77 -3.92 5.86
C GLU A 51 10.73 -3.32 6.90
N HIS A 52 11.57 -2.35 6.53
CA HIS A 52 12.46 -1.67 7.47
C HIS A 52 11.79 -0.53 8.25
N ALA A 53 10.71 0.04 7.71
CA ALA A 53 9.89 1.05 8.39
C ALA A 53 8.85 0.41 9.32
N TYR A 54 8.52 -0.86 9.09
CA TYR A 54 7.56 -1.60 9.90
C TYR A 54 8.14 -1.94 11.27
N SER A 55 7.91 -1.07 12.26
CA SER A 55 8.27 -1.32 13.66
C SER A 55 7.26 -2.22 14.39
N GLY A 56 6.14 -2.59 13.76
CA GLY A 56 5.01 -3.27 14.40
C GLY A 56 4.19 -2.39 15.35
N HIS A 57 4.57 -1.12 15.53
CA HIS A 57 3.97 -0.18 16.49
C HIS A 57 3.23 0.97 15.78
N THR A 58 2.43 0.67 14.76
CA THR A 58 1.51 1.70 14.23
C THR A 58 0.40 1.95 15.25
N SER A 59 0.10 3.23 15.51
CA SER A 59 -0.92 3.60 16.49
C SER A 59 -2.25 2.93 16.17
N TRP A 60 -2.87 2.32 17.19
CA TRP A 60 -4.22 1.78 17.10
C TRP A 60 -5.24 2.84 16.63
N THR A 61 -5.03 4.11 16.99
CA THR A 61 -5.91 5.23 16.59
C THR A 61 -5.88 5.47 15.07
N THR A 62 -4.70 5.41 14.46
CA THR A 62 -4.53 5.54 13.00
C THR A 62 -5.26 4.44 12.25
N TRP A 63 -5.10 3.19 12.68
CA TRP A 63 -5.81 2.06 12.07
C TRP A 63 -7.31 2.16 12.23
N HIS A 64 -7.79 2.57 13.41
CA HIS A 64 -9.22 2.74 13.65
C HIS A 64 -9.83 3.84 12.77
N ALA A 65 -9.10 4.95 12.56
CA ALA A 65 -9.53 6.02 11.65
C ALA A 65 -9.60 5.55 10.19
N LEU A 66 -8.59 4.84 9.71
CA LEU A 66 -8.56 4.28 8.35
C LEU A 66 -9.66 3.23 8.14
N GLU A 67 -9.85 2.33 9.10
CA GLU A 67 -10.91 1.32 9.05
C GLU A 67 -12.29 1.97 9.03
N THR A 68 -12.53 2.98 9.87
CA THR A 68 -13.79 3.73 9.90
C THR A 68 -14.07 4.39 8.54
N LEU A 69 -13.07 5.04 7.95
CA LEU A 69 -13.19 5.65 6.62
C LEU A 69 -13.51 4.60 5.54
N ALA A 70 -12.77 3.49 5.53
CA ALA A 70 -12.94 2.41 4.56
C ALA A 70 -14.34 1.77 4.67
N ASN A 71 -14.79 1.49 5.89
CA ASN A 71 -16.11 0.92 6.16
C ASN A 71 -17.23 1.86 5.71
N ASN A 72 -17.12 3.16 6.01
CA ASN A 72 -18.10 4.15 5.56
C ASN A 72 -18.16 4.26 4.03
N ALA A 73 -17.02 4.10 3.35
CA ALA A 73 -16.93 4.11 1.90
C ALA A 73 -17.27 2.75 1.26
N MET A 74 -17.53 1.70 2.06
CA MET A 74 -17.71 0.33 1.61
C MET A 74 -16.53 -0.20 0.76
N LEU A 75 -15.31 0.18 1.14
CA LEU A 75 -14.08 -0.23 0.47
C LEU A 75 -13.31 -1.27 1.31
N PRO A 76 -12.65 -2.26 0.68
CA PRO A 76 -11.67 -3.07 1.37
C PRO A 76 -10.45 -2.22 1.73
N LEU A 77 -9.94 -2.41 2.96
CA LEU A 77 -8.71 -1.80 3.45
C LEU A 77 -7.65 -2.89 3.65
N PHE A 78 -6.48 -2.71 3.05
CA PHE A 78 -5.33 -3.60 3.20
C PHE A 78 -4.14 -2.85 3.78
N GLN A 79 -3.39 -3.55 4.64
CA GLN A 79 -2.01 -3.21 4.96
C GLN A 79 -1.12 -4.08 4.08
N VAL A 80 -0.16 -3.47 3.39
CA VAL A 80 0.79 -4.19 2.52
C VAL A 80 2.21 -3.92 3.00
N ILE A 81 2.89 -4.98 3.45
CA ILE A 81 4.29 -4.91 3.86
C ILE A 81 5.16 -5.43 2.71
N TYR A 82 6.09 -4.64 2.21
CA TYR A 82 6.92 -5.01 1.05
C TYR A 82 8.41 -4.96 1.36
N SER A 83 9.18 -5.84 0.73
CA SER A 83 10.64 -5.85 0.84
C SER A 83 11.29 -4.77 -0.01
N SER A 84 12.47 -4.30 0.39
CA SER A 84 13.17 -3.20 -0.30
C SER A 84 13.59 -3.56 -1.74
N ASP A 85 13.74 -4.84 -2.03
CA ASP A 85 14.02 -5.38 -3.37
C ASP A 85 12.75 -5.81 -4.14
N PHE A 86 11.56 -5.57 -3.57
CA PHE A 86 10.26 -5.95 -4.11
C PHE A 86 10.07 -7.45 -4.38
N SER A 87 10.91 -8.31 -3.78
CA SER A 87 10.77 -9.76 -3.92
C SER A 87 9.62 -10.33 -3.10
N ARG A 88 9.20 -9.66 -2.02
CA ARG A 88 8.18 -10.12 -1.07
C ARG A 88 7.12 -9.05 -0.81
N TRP A 89 5.86 -9.46 -0.82
CA TRP A 89 4.69 -8.64 -0.52
C TRP A 89 3.75 -9.38 0.43
N GLU A 90 3.63 -8.93 1.67
CA GLU A 90 2.66 -9.46 2.62
C GLU A 90 1.41 -8.60 2.64
N VAL A 91 0.29 -9.14 2.17
CA VAL A 91 -1.00 -8.46 2.12
C VAL A 91 -1.85 -8.90 3.33
N ARG A 92 -2.19 -7.94 4.19
CA ARG A 92 -2.98 -8.17 5.41
C ARG A 92 -4.35 -7.49 5.28
N PRO A 93 -5.46 -8.24 5.43
CA PRO A 93 -6.80 -7.66 5.43
C PRO A 93 -7.04 -6.90 6.75
N VAL A 94 -7.51 -5.66 6.69
CA VAL A 94 -7.78 -4.85 7.89
C VAL A 94 -9.25 -4.93 8.29
N ASN A 95 -10.16 -4.66 7.35
CA ASN A 95 -11.60 -4.67 7.62
C ASN A 95 -12.31 -5.91 7.05
N TYR A 96 -13.58 -6.11 7.43
CA TYR A 96 -14.36 -7.27 6.99
C TYR A 96 -14.49 -7.38 5.47
N ILE A 97 -14.56 -6.25 4.75
CA ILE A 97 -14.65 -6.23 3.28
C ILE A 97 -13.36 -6.78 2.66
N ALA A 98 -12.19 -6.40 3.20
CA ALA A 98 -10.91 -6.97 2.81
C ALA A 98 -10.81 -8.47 3.16
N GLN A 99 -11.33 -8.89 4.32
CA GLN A 99 -11.33 -10.30 4.74
C GLN A 99 -12.13 -11.20 3.79
N TYR A 100 -13.20 -10.70 3.16
CA TYR A 100 -13.91 -11.44 2.11
C TYR A 100 -13.06 -11.69 0.85
N ARG A 101 -12.04 -10.86 0.60
CA ARG A 101 -11.11 -11.02 -0.53
C ARG A 101 -9.94 -11.92 -0.16
N ILE A 102 -9.35 -11.68 0.99
CA ILE A 102 -8.21 -12.41 1.54
C ILE A 102 -8.54 -12.69 3.02
N PRO A 103 -8.92 -13.92 3.41
CA PRO A 103 -9.37 -14.21 4.77
C PRO A 103 -8.30 -14.08 5.86
N GLN A 104 -7.03 -14.19 5.48
CA GLN A 104 -5.88 -14.16 6.39
C GLN A 104 -4.67 -13.56 5.65
N PRO A 105 -3.69 -12.99 6.37
CA PRO A 105 -2.45 -12.52 5.76
C PRO A 105 -1.85 -13.52 4.77
N VAL A 106 -1.44 -13.03 3.61
CA VAL A 106 -0.84 -13.84 2.55
C VAL A 106 0.42 -13.17 2.03
N GLU A 107 1.46 -13.99 1.84
CA GLU A 107 2.69 -13.56 1.18
C GLU A 107 2.59 -13.84 -0.33
N MET A 108 3.01 -12.87 -1.13
CA MET A 108 3.00 -12.90 -2.58
C MET A 108 4.35 -12.46 -3.12
N ASP A 109 4.73 -12.97 -4.29
CA ASP A 109 5.76 -12.34 -5.09
C ASP A 109 5.17 -11.13 -5.85
N GLU A 110 6.02 -10.33 -6.49
CA GLU A 110 5.57 -9.13 -7.20
C GLU A 110 4.55 -9.42 -8.33
N PRO A 111 4.74 -10.43 -9.21
CA PRO A 111 3.70 -10.82 -10.16
C PRO A 111 2.35 -11.16 -9.53
N ASP A 112 2.31 -11.93 -8.45
CA ASP A 112 1.08 -12.32 -7.77
C ASP A 112 0.44 -11.13 -7.06
N PHE A 113 1.24 -10.25 -6.46
CA PHE A 113 0.75 -9.00 -5.90
C PHE A 113 0.11 -8.09 -6.97
N VAL A 114 0.71 -7.98 -8.15
CA VAL A 114 0.12 -7.21 -9.26
C VAL A 114 -1.17 -7.87 -9.75
N ARG A 115 -1.24 -9.20 -9.84
CA ARG A 115 -2.49 -9.91 -10.14
C ARG A 115 -3.56 -9.63 -9.10
N PHE A 116 -3.20 -9.59 -7.82
CA PHE A 116 -4.11 -9.21 -6.76
C PHE A 116 -4.67 -7.79 -6.96
N LEU A 117 -3.82 -6.78 -7.26
CA LEU A 117 -4.29 -5.42 -7.54
C LEU A 117 -5.25 -5.34 -8.73
N TYR A 118 -4.97 -6.08 -9.81
CA TYR A 118 -5.88 -6.16 -10.96
C TYR A 118 -7.20 -6.87 -10.61
N SER A 119 -7.16 -7.89 -9.76
CA SER A 119 -8.36 -8.58 -9.29
C SER A 119 -9.29 -7.67 -8.48
N LEU A 120 -8.76 -6.70 -7.73
CA LEU A 120 -9.55 -5.69 -7.02
C LEU A 120 -10.37 -4.82 -7.98
N ARG A 121 -9.84 -4.60 -9.20
CA ARG A 121 -10.49 -3.86 -10.28
C ARG A 121 -11.40 -4.75 -11.14
N GLY A 122 -11.47 -6.05 -10.86
CA GLY A 122 -12.19 -7.04 -11.66
C GLY A 122 -11.58 -7.25 -13.05
N ARG A 123 -10.26 -7.11 -13.18
CA ARG A 123 -9.53 -7.21 -14.45
C ARG A 123 -8.46 -8.29 -14.38
N GLU A 124 -8.11 -8.81 -15.56
CA GLU A 124 -6.91 -9.62 -15.76
C GLU A 124 -5.69 -8.74 -16.00
N VAL A 125 -4.50 -9.23 -15.63
CA VAL A 125 -3.25 -8.52 -15.87
C VAL A 125 -2.87 -8.65 -17.35
N PRO A 126 -2.65 -7.53 -18.07
CA PRO A 126 -2.14 -7.58 -19.43
C PRO A 126 -0.74 -8.22 -19.48
N PRO A 127 -0.44 -9.10 -20.45
CA PRO A 127 0.87 -9.75 -20.55
C PRO A 127 2.05 -8.77 -20.56
N GLU A 128 1.90 -7.60 -21.20
CA GLU A 128 2.96 -6.59 -21.26
C GLU A 128 3.37 -6.06 -19.88
N VAL A 129 2.46 -6.06 -18.90
CA VAL A 129 2.76 -5.62 -17.53
C VAL A 129 3.71 -6.62 -16.88
N LEU A 130 3.43 -7.92 -17.01
CA LEU A 130 4.27 -8.97 -16.44
C LEU A 130 5.66 -9.02 -17.10
N GLU A 131 5.73 -8.80 -18.40
CA GLU A 131 7.01 -8.68 -19.12
C GLU A 131 7.84 -7.48 -18.62
N ASN A 132 7.19 -6.35 -18.34
CA ASN A 132 7.88 -5.17 -17.82
C ASN A 132 8.47 -5.41 -16.43
N LEU A 133 7.76 -6.13 -15.55
CA LEU A 133 8.28 -6.52 -14.23
C LEU A 133 9.54 -7.39 -14.36
N GLN A 134 9.53 -8.36 -15.28
CA GLN A 134 10.70 -9.21 -15.54
C GLN A 134 11.90 -8.41 -16.05
N LYS A 135 11.67 -7.47 -16.97
CA LYS A 135 12.72 -6.58 -17.50
C LYS A 135 13.30 -5.68 -16.41
N ALA A 136 12.46 -5.15 -15.51
CA ALA A 136 12.91 -4.33 -14.40
C ALA A 136 13.86 -5.09 -13.45
N LYS A 137 13.59 -6.39 -13.20
CA LYS A 137 14.48 -7.26 -12.41
C LYS A 137 15.79 -7.59 -13.12
N GLY A 138 15.77 -7.74 -14.46
CA GLY A 138 16.95 -8.08 -15.26
C GLY A 138 17.90 -6.91 -15.57
N GLY A 139 17.46 -5.66 -15.38
CA GLY A 139 18.26 -4.46 -15.65
C GLY A 139 19.22 -4.04 -14.53
N CYS A 140 19.29 -4.82 -13.46
CA CYS A 140 20.20 -4.61 -12.33
C CYS A 140 21.35 -5.65 -12.40
N GLN A 141 22.19 -5.55 -13.43
CA GLN A 141 23.51 -6.20 -13.51
C GLN A 141 24.55 -5.19 -13.96
#